data_AF-X1CC00-F1
#
_entry.id   AF-X1CC00-F1
#
_cell.length_a   1.000
_cell.length_b   1.000
_cell.length_c   1.000
_cell.angle_alpha   90.00
_cell.angle_beta   90.00
_cell.angle_gamma   90.00
#
_symmetry.space_group_name_H-M   'P 1'
#
loop_
_entity.id
_entity.type
_entity.pdbx_description
1 polymer ?
#
loop_
_entity_poly.entity_id
_entity_poly.type
_entity_poly.pdbx_seq_one_letter_code
_entity_poly.pdbx_strand_id
1 'polypeptide(L)'
;MKTKLFADAWIWEWKWEHEDEFKEFGCGPGGVGDFLVPDTVWGLSITNACRIHDTAYRFSDDSSEDDRAKHDRILKNNSLRIVDFHTKNRLLKRLRYRRVQTYYQMVRAFGSPAYWSERNKAEEMQEI
;
A
#
# COMPACT_ATOMS: atom_id res chain seq x y z
N MET A 1 3.85 20.96 -5.07
CA MET A 1 4.65 20.15 -6.03
C MET A 1 4.14 18.71 -5.96
N LYS A 2 3.81 18.07 -7.08
CA LYS A 2 3.22 16.72 -7.11
C LYS A 2 4.32 15.65 -7.33
N THR A 3 4.30 14.56 -6.57
CA THR A 3 5.20 13.40 -6.78
C THR A 3 4.66 12.52 -7.91
N LYS A 4 5.55 12.03 -8.78
CA LYS A 4 5.19 11.02 -9.79
C LYS A 4 5.31 9.62 -9.17
N LEU A 5 4.22 8.87 -9.18
CA LEU A 5 4.16 7.50 -8.65
C LEU A 5 3.97 6.49 -9.81
N PHE A 6 4.26 5.22 -9.53
CA PHE A 6 4.08 4.11 -10.46
C PHE A 6 2.92 3.25 -10.01
N ALA A 7 2.09 2.83 -10.95
CA ALA A 7 1.11 1.76 -10.81
C ALA A 7 0.90 1.16 -12.20
N ASP A 8 0.36 -0.05 -12.27
CA ASP A 8 -0.10 -0.62 -13.53
C ASP A 8 -1.19 0.28 -14.14
N ALA A 9 -1.30 0.31 -15.46
CA ALA A 9 -2.18 1.25 -16.17
C ALA A 9 -3.64 1.19 -15.68
N TRP A 10 -4.14 -0.02 -15.48
CA TRP A 10 -5.50 -0.28 -15.00
C TRP A 10 -5.78 0.35 -13.63
N ILE A 11 -4.80 0.49 -12.75
CA ILE A 11 -4.98 1.13 -11.44
C ILE A 11 -5.24 2.64 -11.61
N TRP A 12 -4.61 3.28 -12.60
CA TRP A 12 -4.84 4.68 -12.88
C TRP A 12 -6.21 4.91 -13.52
N GLU A 13 -6.61 4.02 -14.43
CA GLU A 13 -7.94 4.00 -15.04
C GLU A 13 -9.01 3.81 -13.95
N TRP A 14 -8.88 2.77 -13.12
CA TRP A 14 -9.78 2.50 -12.00
C TRP A 14 -9.91 3.70 -11.07
N LYS A 15 -8.78 4.32 -10.69
CA LYS A 15 -8.77 5.53 -9.85
C LYS A 15 -9.59 6.67 -10.47
N TRP A 16 -9.50 6.87 -11.79
CA TRP A 16 -10.21 7.97 -12.45
C TRP A 16 -11.71 7.72 -12.54
N GLU A 17 -12.10 6.45 -12.65
CA GLU A 17 -13.50 6.02 -12.62
C GLU A 17 -14.09 6.06 -11.20
N HIS A 18 -13.28 5.73 -10.17
CA HIS A 18 -13.70 5.54 -8.78
C HIS A 18 -12.94 6.48 -7.83
N GLU A 19 -12.89 7.79 -8.15
CA GLU A 19 -12.04 8.73 -7.43
C GLU A 19 -12.36 8.82 -5.93
N ASP A 20 -13.65 8.75 -5.58
CA ASP A 20 -14.07 8.87 -4.19
C ASP A 20 -13.74 7.61 -3.37
N GLU A 21 -13.96 6.41 -3.91
CA GLU A 21 -13.50 5.16 -3.29
C GLU A 21 -11.98 5.13 -3.12
N PHE A 22 -11.24 5.57 -4.14
CA PHE A 22 -9.78 5.66 -4.06
C PHE A 22 -9.30 6.55 -2.90
N LYS A 23 -10.06 7.59 -2.54
CA LYS A 23 -9.71 8.49 -1.43
C LYS A 23 -9.93 7.84 -0.06
N GLU A 24 -10.82 6.86 0.04
CA GLU A 24 -11.14 6.15 1.28
C GLU A 24 -10.05 5.14 1.68
N PHE A 25 -9.24 4.68 0.72
CA PHE A 25 -8.11 3.76 0.96
C PHE A 25 -6.94 4.44 1.70
N GLY A 26 -6.13 3.65 2.41
CA GLY A 26 -5.16 4.13 3.42
C GLY A 26 -3.99 3.16 3.66
N CYS A 27 -3.11 3.43 4.64
CA CYS A 27 -1.93 2.56 4.90
C CYS A 27 -2.16 1.48 5.96
N GLY A 28 -3.40 1.23 6.37
CA GLY A 28 -3.73 0.19 7.32
C GLY A 28 -4.93 -0.65 6.87
N PRO A 29 -5.10 -1.84 7.46
CA PRO A 29 -6.16 -2.77 7.09
C PRO A 29 -7.57 -2.34 7.58
N GLY A 30 -7.70 -1.14 8.17
CA GLY A 30 -8.88 -0.71 8.91
C GLY A 30 -8.81 -1.15 10.38
N GLY A 31 -9.41 -0.34 11.27
CA GLY A 31 -9.59 -0.68 12.68
C GLY A 31 -8.30 -0.62 13.52
N VAL A 32 -8.03 -1.64 14.34
CA VAL A 32 -6.87 -1.63 15.28
C VAL A 32 -5.52 -1.67 14.53
N GLY A 33 -5.48 -2.17 13.29
CA GLY A 33 -4.28 -2.21 12.46
C GLY A 33 -3.78 -0.83 12.02
N ASP A 34 -4.69 0.15 11.87
CA ASP A 34 -4.36 1.53 11.51
C ASP A 34 -3.57 2.23 12.63
N PHE A 35 -3.77 1.81 13.88
CA PHE A 35 -3.02 2.32 15.04
C PHE A 35 -1.57 1.80 15.09
N LEU A 36 -1.31 0.62 14.51
CA LEU A 36 0.01 0.00 14.49
C LEU A 36 0.87 0.46 13.29
N VAL A 37 0.24 0.89 12.20
CA VAL A 37 0.90 1.25 10.94
C VAL A 37 0.46 2.65 10.49
N PRO A 38 0.97 3.73 11.11
CA PRO A 38 0.56 5.10 10.75
C PRO A 38 0.78 5.43 9.26
N ASP A 39 -0.08 6.24 8.65
CA ASP A 39 0.06 6.68 7.25
C ASP A 39 1.29 7.54 6.93
N THR A 40 2.18 7.72 7.91
CA THR A 40 3.33 8.60 7.80
C THR A 40 4.65 7.91 8.12
N VAL A 41 5.69 8.34 7.41
CA VAL A 41 7.09 8.01 7.72
C VAL A 41 7.77 9.25 8.29
N TRP A 42 7.76 9.37 9.62
CA TRP A 42 8.26 10.55 10.33
C TRP A 42 7.59 11.85 9.83
N GLY A 43 6.27 11.90 9.91
CA GLY A 43 5.45 13.06 9.54
C GLY A 43 5.29 13.30 8.03
N LEU A 44 5.86 12.46 7.17
CA LEU A 44 5.61 12.50 5.73
C LEU A 44 4.56 11.46 5.35
N SER A 45 3.41 11.91 4.84
CA SER A 45 2.35 11.02 4.35
C SER A 45 2.85 10.21 3.14
N ILE A 46 2.55 8.91 3.17
CA ILE A 46 2.71 7.99 2.03
C ILE A 46 1.35 7.46 1.55
N THR A 47 0.24 8.09 1.96
CA THR A 47 -1.15 7.64 1.72
C THR A 47 -1.41 7.33 0.24
N ASN A 48 -0.92 8.14 -0.70
CA ASN A 48 -1.11 7.84 -2.14
C ASN A 48 -0.39 6.56 -2.60
N ALA A 49 0.72 6.16 -1.96
CA ALA A 49 1.35 4.87 -2.24
C ALA A 49 0.51 3.71 -1.70
N CYS A 50 -0.15 3.93 -0.55
CA CYS A 50 -1.02 2.94 0.07
C CYS A 50 -2.34 2.77 -0.66
N ARG A 51 -2.97 3.86 -1.14
CA ARG A 51 -4.16 3.79 -2.01
C ARG A 51 -3.94 2.94 -3.26
N ILE A 52 -2.78 3.10 -3.91
CA ILE A 52 -2.37 2.26 -5.05
C ILE A 52 -2.26 0.79 -4.64
N HIS A 53 -1.72 0.52 -3.45
CA HIS A 53 -1.55 -0.83 -2.90
C HIS A 53 -2.89 -1.48 -2.55
N ASP A 54 -3.79 -0.77 -1.88
CA ASP A 54 -5.13 -1.25 -1.54
C ASP A 54 -5.97 -1.52 -2.81
N THR A 55 -5.90 -0.62 -3.81
CA THR A 55 -6.59 -0.82 -5.09
C THR A 55 -6.12 -2.11 -5.75
N ALA A 56 -4.80 -2.32 -5.80
CA ALA A 56 -4.22 -3.55 -6.30
C ALA A 56 -4.66 -4.79 -5.49
N TYR A 57 -4.64 -4.69 -4.16
CA TYR A 57 -5.07 -5.78 -3.28
C TYR A 57 -6.55 -6.14 -3.48
N ARG A 58 -7.43 -5.20 -3.78
CA ARG A 58 -8.87 -5.47 -3.91
C ARG A 58 -9.29 -5.91 -5.30
N PHE A 59 -8.63 -5.40 -6.33
CA PHE A 59 -9.16 -5.45 -7.70
C PHE A 59 -8.20 -6.07 -8.72
N SER A 60 -7.02 -6.57 -8.33
CA SER A 60 -6.21 -7.34 -9.27
C SER A 60 -6.90 -8.67 -9.60
N ASP A 61 -6.96 -9.01 -10.90
CA ASP A 61 -7.49 -10.30 -11.36
C ASP A 61 -6.57 -11.48 -10.96
N ASP A 62 -5.29 -11.18 -10.75
CA ASP A 62 -4.30 -12.16 -10.33
C ASP A 62 -4.43 -12.48 -8.82
N SER A 63 -4.30 -13.76 -8.49
CA SER A 63 -4.43 -14.27 -7.12
C SER A 63 -3.26 -15.20 -6.79
N SER A 64 -2.10 -14.60 -6.56
CA SER A 64 -0.86 -15.36 -6.25
C SER A 64 0.05 -14.62 -5.27
N GLU A 65 0.92 -15.36 -4.58
CA GLU A 65 1.95 -14.74 -3.74
C GLU A 65 2.93 -13.86 -4.54
N ASP A 66 3.14 -14.17 -5.83
CA ASP A 66 3.96 -13.35 -6.74
C ASP A 66 3.29 -12.01 -7.06
N ASP A 67 1.98 -12.02 -7.27
CA ASP A 67 1.17 -10.81 -7.45
C ASP A 67 1.16 -9.95 -6.17
N ARG A 68 0.92 -10.59 -5.01
CA ARG A 68 1.05 -9.93 -3.71
C ARG A 68 2.43 -9.29 -3.52
N ALA A 69 3.50 -10.03 -3.82
CA ALA A 69 4.88 -9.53 -3.70
C ALA A 69 5.18 -8.38 -4.67
N LYS A 70 4.60 -8.40 -5.87
CA LYS A 70 4.67 -7.30 -6.84
C LYS A 70 4.01 -6.05 -6.26
N HIS A 71 2.81 -6.15 -5.73
CA HIS A 71 2.08 -5.00 -5.16
C HIS A 71 2.75 -4.42 -3.92
N ASP A 72 3.25 -5.27 -3.02
CA ASP A 72 4.02 -4.83 -1.84
C ASP A 72 5.31 -4.10 -2.25
N ARG A 73 5.96 -4.55 -3.33
CA ARG A 73 7.14 -3.88 -3.90
C ARG A 73 6.79 -2.52 -4.52
N ILE A 74 5.64 -2.39 -5.17
CA ILE A 74 5.13 -1.11 -5.69
C ILE A 74 4.89 -0.11 -4.56
N LEU A 75 4.26 -0.54 -3.46
CA LEU A 75 4.08 0.28 -2.24
C LEU A 75 5.42 0.84 -1.73
N LYS A 76 6.42 -0.05 -1.56
CA LYS A 76 7.76 0.34 -1.13
C LYS A 76 8.38 1.36 -2.08
N ASN A 77 8.38 1.08 -3.38
CA ASN A 77 9.03 1.94 -4.37
C ASN A 77 8.37 3.32 -4.47
N ASN A 78 7.03 3.39 -4.40
CA ASN A 78 6.30 4.65 -4.38
C ASN A 78 6.56 5.44 -3.10
N SER A 79 6.59 4.77 -1.95
CA SER A 79 6.96 5.40 -0.68
C SER A 79 8.37 6.01 -0.73
N LEU A 80 9.34 5.30 -1.33
CA LEU A 80 10.69 5.83 -1.54
C LEU A 80 10.71 7.04 -2.47
N ARG A 81 9.93 7.05 -3.56
CA ARG A 81 9.79 8.22 -4.46
C ARG A 81 9.24 9.45 -3.73
N ILE A 82 8.25 9.26 -2.85
CA ILE A 82 7.70 10.32 -2.00
C ILE A 82 8.78 10.86 -1.07
N VAL A 83 9.50 9.98 -0.37
CA VAL A 83 10.60 10.38 0.51
C VAL A 83 11.68 11.15 -0.25
N ASP A 84 12.07 10.66 -1.43
CA ASP A 84 13.12 11.26 -2.24
C ASP A 84 12.78 12.69 -2.65
N PHE A 85 11.53 12.89 -3.07
CA PHE A 85 11.03 14.16 -3.57
C PHE A 85 10.79 15.19 -2.44
N HIS A 86 10.26 14.76 -1.30
CA HIS A 86 9.87 15.65 -0.21
C HIS A 86 10.94 15.84 0.87
N THR A 87 12.04 15.08 0.86
CA THR A 87 13.04 15.11 1.92
C THR A 87 14.41 15.56 1.40
N LYS A 88 14.76 16.82 1.61
CA LYS A 88 16.11 17.33 1.27
C LYS A 88 17.17 16.96 2.31
N ASN A 89 16.79 16.93 3.60
CA ASN A 89 17.71 16.60 4.69
C ASN A 89 18.14 15.13 4.61
N ARG A 90 19.45 14.88 4.48
CA ARG A 90 20.02 13.53 4.27
C ARG A 90 19.79 12.58 5.45
N LEU A 91 19.88 13.09 6.68
CA LEU A 91 19.66 12.30 7.89
C LEU A 91 18.19 11.88 7.98
N LEU A 92 17.27 12.83 7.82
CA LEU A 92 15.83 12.54 7.82
C LEU A 92 15.45 11.61 6.67
N LYS A 93 16.05 11.76 5.48
CA LYS A 93 15.85 10.85 4.34
C LYS A 93 16.23 9.42 4.72
N ARG A 94 17.39 9.22 5.38
CA ARG A 94 17.82 7.90 5.86
C ARG A 94 16.87 7.30 6.89
N LEU A 95 16.37 8.11 7.83
CA LEU A 95 15.38 7.66 8.82
C LEU A 95 14.06 7.26 8.17
N ARG A 96 13.60 8.03 7.17
CA ARG A 96 12.41 7.73 6.37
C ARG A 96 12.58 6.46 5.54
N TYR A 97 13.72 6.24 4.92
CA TYR A 97 14.01 4.99 4.20
C TYR A 97 13.96 3.76 5.11
N ARG A 98 14.54 3.86 6.31
CA ARG A 98 14.47 2.78 7.29
C ARG A 98 13.02 2.50 7.67
N ARG A 99 12.20 3.54 7.90
CA ARG A 99 10.77 3.37 8.21
C ARG A 99 10.00 2.75 7.05
N VAL A 100 10.20 3.20 5.81
CA VAL A 100 9.60 2.58 4.60
C VAL A 100 9.98 1.11 4.48
N GLN A 101 11.23 0.75 4.75
CA GLN A 101 11.67 -0.64 4.74
C GLN A 101 10.96 -1.47 5.82
N THR A 102 10.76 -0.92 7.01
CA THR A 102 9.96 -1.56 8.07
C THR A 102 8.50 -1.75 7.63
N TYR A 103 7.88 -0.78 6.96
CA TYR A 103 6.51 -0.92 6.42
C TYR A 103 6.42 -2.09 5.47
N TYR A 104 7.33 -2.12 4.48
CA TYR A 104 7.40 -3.20 3.52
C TYR A 104 7.56 -4.57 4.20
N GLN A 105 8.42 -4.67 5.22
CA GLN A 105 8.60 -5.91 5.98
C GLN A 105 7.32 -6.33 6.71
N MET A 106 6.59 -5.38 7.32
CA MET A 106 5.34 -5.67 8.01
C MET A 106 4.25 -6.15 7.04
N VAL A 107 4.10 -5.49 5.88
CA VAL A 107 3.14 -5.94 4.85
C VAL A 107 3.52 -7.33 4.31
N ARG A 108 4.82 -7.58 4.07
CA ARG A 108 5.27 -8.91 3.64
C ARG A 108 4.98 -10.00 4.67
N ALA A 109 5.19 -9.71 5.96
CA ALA A 109 5.04 -10.68 7.04
C ALA A 109 3.58 -10.90 7.48
N PHE A 110 2.77 -9.84 7.49
CA PHE A 110 1.43 -9.85 8.10
C PHE A 110 0.29 -9.45 7.15
N GLY A 111 0.60 -9.06 5.91
CA GLY A 111 -0.42 -8.64 4.93
C GLY A 111 -1.15 -9.78 4.23
N SER A 112 -0.70 -11.04 4.38
CA SER A 112 -1.33 -12.19 3.73
C SER A 112 -2.83 -12.33 4.06
N PRO A 113 -3.29 -12.25 5.32
CA PRO A 113 -4.72 -12.35 5.62
C PRO A 113 -5.57 -11.32 4.88
N ALA A 114 -5.13 -10.06 4.83
CA ALA A 114 -5.84 -8.98 4.13
C ALA A 114 -5.85 -9.19 2.60
N TYR A 115 -4.77 -9.69 2.02
CA TYR A 115 -4.72 -10.02 0.59
C TYR A 115 -5.68 -11.16 0.24
N TRP A 116 -5.67 -12.22 1.04
CA TRP A 116 -6.47 -13.42 0.78
C TRP A 116 -7.94 -13.24 1.13
N SER A 117 -8.29 -12.40 2.12
CA SER A 117 -9.69 -12.11 2.45
C SER A 117 -10.47 -11.45 1.32
N GLU A 118 -9.80 -10.66 0.48
CA GLU A 118 -10.40 -10.04 -0.71
C GLU A 118 -10.58 -11.03 -1.88
N ARG A 119 -10.03 -12.25 -1.77
CA ARG A 119 -9.96 -13.25 -2.85
C ARG A 119 -10.63 -14.59 -2.51
N ASN A 120 -10.68 -14.96 -1.24
CA ASN A 120 -11.34 -16.18 -0.80
C ASN A 120 -12.83 -16.10 -1.13
N LYS A 121 -13.37 -17.14 -1.77
CA LYS A 121 -14.79 -17.15 -2.11
C LYS A 121 -15.62 -17.47 -0.86
N ALA A 122 -16.78 -16.85 -0.73
CA ALA A 122 -17.67 -17.12 0.40
C ALA A 122 -18.05 -18.61 0.51
N GLU A 123 -18.19 -19.31 -0.62
CA GLU A 123 -18.46 -20.75 -0.68
C GLU A 123 -17.32 -21.65 -0.17
N GLU A 124 -16.08 -21.12 -0.12
CA GLU A 124 -14.89 -21.82 0.39
C GLU A 124 -14.74 -21.64 1.92
N MET A 125 -15.51 -20.73 2.54
CA MET A 125 -15.44 -20.41 3.96
C MET A 125 -16.49 -21.20 4.75
N GLN A 126 -16.11 -21.83 5.87
CA GLN A 126 -17.03 -22.57 6.76
C GLN A 126 -16.89 -22.11 8.22
N GLU A 127 -18.01 -22.07 8.94
CA GLU A 127 -18.04 -21.91 10.40
C GLU A 127 -17.74 -23.27 11.06
N ILE A 128 -16.89 -23.26 12.09
CA ILE A 128 -16.48 -24.46 12.85
C ILE A 128 -16.84 -24.25 14.32
#